data_AF-A0A967U421-F1
#
_entry.id   AF-A0A967U421-F1
#
_cell.length_a   1.000
_cell.length_b   1.000
_cell.length_c   1.000
_cell.angle_alpha   90.00
_cell.angle_beta   90.00
_cell.angle_gamma   90.00
#
_symmetry.space_group_name_H-M   'P 1'
#
loop_
_entity.id
_entity.type
_entity.pdbx_description
1 polymer ?
#
loop_
_entity_poly.entity_id
_entity_poly.type
_entity_poly.pdbx_seq_one_letter_code
_entity_poly.pdbx_strand_id
1 'polypeptide(L)'
;MFLLPACDSFGQICKEWGEAQVVGKLDHNTIDEASGIAVSGKNSNVLYHVNDSGNGPYFYTTRIDGSETKKLLIKGPHSIRSDFEDMTIGPCYTKTCLFIADIGDNLKSRNTIKIIVIEENDKYRSEVTPLKIVNLSYPDRPHNAESLAIHTNGDLFIITKEENYKRQKSFPSKIYRIKKNKWETAGAKPLALEYIGTLDIELINSDSRGFLDNIITSFDISHDGKKFLVLTYQDAYEFNIDLSKANANGFSGLIAGKHYNTIKLIRLPQQESITYLPGSKSFIYNTEYKAITPKLIRVDCLK
;
A
#
# COMPACT_ATOMS: atom_id res chain seq x y z
N MET A 1 36.82 29.99 -8.21
CA MET A 1 36.18 28.90 -7.45
C MET A 1 34.73 28.83 -7.91
N PHE A 2 34.45 28.00 -8.92
CA PHE A 2 33.10 27.85 -9.45
C PHE A 2 32.32 26.92 -8.49
N LEU A 3 31.29 27.47 -7.85
CA LEU A 3 30.29 26.68 -7.14
C LEU A 3 29.49 25.91 -8.18
N LEU A 4 29.66 24.58 -8.22
CA LEU A 4 28.74 23.69 -8.90
C LEU A 4 27.37 23.82 -8.21
N PRO A 5 26.26 23.98 -8.95
CA PRO A 5 24.94 23.94 -8.35
C PRO A 5 24.74 22.54 -7.76
N ALA A 6 24.20 22.49 -6.54
CA ALA A 6 23.78 21.24 -5.93
C ALA A 6 22.84 20.52 -6.90
N CYS A 7 23.24 19.31 -7.32
CA CYS A 7 22.38 18.44 -8.09
C CYS A 7 21.23 18.03 -7.16
N ASP A 8 20.08 18.68 -7.31
CA ASP A 8 18.83 18.21 -6.69
C ASP A 8 18.63 16.76 -7.15
N SER A 9 18.93 15.79 -6.27
CA SER A 9 18.67 14.39 -6.57
C SER A 9 17.16 14.13 -6.44
N PHE A 10 16.38 14.64 -7.38
CA PHE A 10 15.04 14.12 -7.63
C PHE A 10 15.19 12.62 -7.95
N GLY A 11 14.40 11.77 -7.30
CA GLY A 11 14.37 10.35 -7.65
C GLY A 11 13.84 10.23 -9.08
N GLN A 12 14.71 10.01 -10.07
CA GLN A 12 14.28 9.96 -11.46
C GLN A 12 13.20 8.89 -11.64
N ILE A 13 11.96 9.29 -11.96
CA ILE A 13 10.88 8.37 -12.33
C ILE A 13 11.30 7.48 -13.48
N CYS A 14 10.78 6.26 -13.49
CA CYS A 14 11.02 5.33 -14.56
C CYS A 14 10.54 5.92 -15.88
N LYS A 15 11.44 6.04 -16.87
CA LYS A 15 11.09 6.59 -18.19
C LYS A 15 10.32 5.61 -19.05
N GLU A 16 10.57 4.32 -18.84
CA GLU A 16 10.01 3.25 -19.64
C GLU A 16 9.81 2.01 -18.77
N TRP A 17 8.55 1.64 -18.55
CA TRP A 17 8.18 0.39 -17.92
C TRP A 17 8.08 -0.72 -18.97
N GLY A 18 8.59 -1.89 -18.64
CA GLY A 18 8.53 -3.07 -19.49
C GLY A 18 7.16 -3.73 -19.47
N GLU A 19 7.00 -4.75 -20.31
CA GLU A 19 5.77 -5.54 -20.34
C GLU A 19 5.53 -6.26 -19.02
N ALA A 20 4.27 -6.35 -18.64
CA ALA A 20 3.83 -7.06 -17.44
C ALA A 20 4.00 -8.58 -17.61
N GLN A 21 4.67 -9.21 -16.66
CA GLN A 21 5.01 -10.63 -16.69
C GLN A 21 4.31 -11.37 -15.56
N VAL A 22 3.56 -12.44 -15.90
CA VAL A 22 3.01 -13.34 -14.87
C VAL A 22 4.16 -14.15 -14.29
N VAL A 23 4.49 -13.91 -13.02
CA VAL A 23 5.59 -14.59 -12.32
C VAL A 23 5.11 -15.70 -11.39
N GLY A 24 3.80 -15.76 -11.12
CA GLY A 24 3.27 -16.70 -10.16
C GLY A 24 1.75 -16.67 -10.05
N LYS A 25 1.22 -17.54 -9.18
CA LYS A 25 -0.20 -17.59 -8.82
C LYS A 25 -0.34 -17.92 -7.34
N LEU A 26 -1.28 -17.28 -6.66
CA LEU A 26 -1.58 -17.56 -5.27
C LEU A 26 -2.45 -18.81 -5.13
N ASP A 27 -2.28 -19.54 -4.03
CA ASP A 27 -3.19 -20.61 -3.65
C ASP A 27 -4.55 -20.03 -3.24
N HIS A 28 -5.48 -20.04 -4.18
CA HIS A 28 -6.81 -19.46 -4.03
C HIS A 28 -7.64 -20.12 -2.91
N ASN A 29 -7.35 -21.36 -2.50
CA ASN A 29 -8.08 -21.98 -1.39
C ASN A 29 -7.65 -21.42 -0.02
N THR A 30 -6.50 -20.75 0.02
CA THR A 30 -5.91 -20.19 1.25
C THR A 30 -5.95 -18.67 1.24
N ILE A 31 -5.72 -18.05 0.08
CA ILE A 31 -5.71 -16.61 -0.18
C ILE A 31 -6.72 -16.32 -1.30
N ASP A 32 -7.98 -16.12 -0.94
CA ASP A 32 -9.10 -15.93 -1.86
C ASP A 32 -9.49 -14.47 -2.09
N GLU A 33 -8.97 -13.54 -1.27
CA GLU A 33 -9.18 -12.08 -1.36
C GLU A 33 -7.87 -11.33 -1.15
N ALA A 34 -6.85 -11.59 -1.97
CA ALA A 34 -5.52 -10.98 -1.80
C ALA A 34 -5.58 -9.44 -1.92
N SER A 35 -5.60 -8.77 -0.77
CA SER A 35 -5.85 -7.32 -0.64
C SER A 35 -4.59 -6.54 -0.26
N GLY A 36 -3.70 -7.09 0.57
CA GLY A 36 -2.39 -6.47 0.85
C GLY A 36 -1.22 -7.36 0.45
N ILE A 37 -0.09 -6.76 0.02
CA ILE A 37 1.14 -7.48 -0.33
C ILE A 37 2.38 -6.71 0.13
N ALA A 38 3.38 -7.43 0.67
CA ALA A 38 4.69 -6.87 0.95
C ALA A 38 5.80 -7.87 0.64
N VAL A 39 6.97 -7.40 0.20
CA VAL A 39 8.14 -8.26 0.00
C VAL A 39 9.01 -8.27 1.25
N SER A 40 9.52 -9.42 1.66
CA SER A 40 10.41 -9.50 2.82
C SER A 40 11.71 -8.71 2.62
N GLY A 41 12.06 -7.93 3.63
CA GLY A 41 13.31 -7.18 3.72
C GLY A 41 14.51 -8.08 4.05
N LYS A 42 14.25 -9.27 4.63
CA LYS A 42 15.28 -10.28 4.91
C LYS A 42 15.49 -11.27 3.77
N ASN A 43 14.44 -11.59 3.01
CA ASN A 43 14.51 -12.56 1.92
C ASN A 43 13.60 -12.12 0.77
N SER A 44 14.18 -11.58 -0.31
CA SER A 44 13.41 -11.09 -1.47
C SER A 44 12.62 -12.17 -2.23
N ASN A 45 12.80 -13.46 -1.89
CA ASN A 45 11.98 -14.57 -2.38
C ASN A 45 10.79 -14.90 -1.46
N VAL A 46 10.47 -14.06 -0.47
CA VAL A 46 9.29 -14.23 0.40
C VAL A 46 8.38 -13.02 0.23
N LEU A 47 7.11 -13.31 -0.02
CA LEU A 47 6.00 -12.35 0.00
C LEU A 47 5.14 -12.57 1.24
N TYR A 48 4.65 -11.48 1.80
CA TYR A 48 3.59 -11.46 2.79
C TYR A 48 2.30 -11.00 2.15
N HIS A 49 1.18 -11.55 2.61
CA HIS A 49 -0.16 -11.18 2.14
C HIS A 49 -1.15 -11.06 3.28
N VAL A 50 -2.21 -10.29 3.06
CA VAL A 50 -3.44 -10.34 3.86
C VAL A 50 -4.64 -10.53 2.93
N ASN A 51 -5.66 -11.23 3.44
CA ASN A 51 -6.96 -11.25 2.79
C ASN A 51 -7.79 -10.06 3.26
N ASP A 52 -8.70 -9.62 2.40
CA ASP A 52 -9.81 -8.75 2.80
C ASP A 52 -10.72 -9.42 3.86
N SER A 53 -11.74 -8.67 4.28
CA SER A 53 -12.74 -8.90 5.29
C SER A 53 -13.26 -10.34 5.39
N GLY A 54 -13.55 -10.78 6.62
CA GLY A 54 -14.27 -12.03 6.87
C GLY A 54 -13.41 -13.31 6.92
N ASN A 55 -12.13 -13.24 6.55
CA ASN A 55 -11.22 -14.40 6.57
C ASN A 55 -10.54 -14.68 7.91
N GLY A 56 -10.82 -13.82 8.89
CA GLY A 56 -10.26 -13.89 10.23
C GLY A 56 -8.85 -13.27 10.35
N PRO A 57 -8.26 -13.37 11.54
CA PRO A 57 -7.04 -12.62 11.88
C PRO A 57 -5.76 -13.28 11.36
N TYR A 58 -5.62 -13.40 10.04
CA TYR A 58 -4.48 -14.09 9.45
C TYR A 58 -3.68 -13.16 8.54
N PHE A 59 -2.38 -13.42 8.49
CA PHE A 59 -1.54 -13.03 7.38
C PHE A 59 -0.90 -14.29 6.79
N TYR A 60 -0.38 -14.17 5.58
CA TYR A 60 0.10 -15.30 4.82
C TYR A 60 1.52 -15.05 4.34
N THR A 61 2.29 -16.13 4.13
CA THR A 61 3.58 -16.06 3.44
C THR A 61 3.55 -16.94 2.22
N THR A 62 4.20 -16.51 1.14
CA THR A 62 4.44 -17.32 -0.07
C THR A 62 5.85 -17.07 -0.59
N ARG A 63 6.31 -17.87 -1.55
CA ARG A 63 7.43 -17.52 -2.43
C ARG A 63 7.00 -16.48 -3.47
N ILE A 64 7.96 -15.91 -4.17
CA ILE A 64 7.69 -14.88 -5.20
C ILE A 64 6.80 -15.39 -6.35
N ASP A 65 6.77 -16.70 -6.56
CA ASP A 65 5.90 -17.38 -7.54
C ASP A 65 4.54 -17.80 -6.96
N GLY A 66 4.28 -17.50 -5.69
CA GLY A 66 3.06 -17.84 -4.96
C GLY A 66 3.06 -19.24 -4.33
N SER A 67 4.15 -20.01 -4.45
CA SER A 67 4.27 -21.34 -3.83
C SER A 67 4.56 -21.28 -2.32
N GLU A 68 4.56 -22.44 -1.66
CA GLU A 68 4.81 -22.60 -0.21
C GLU A 68 3.93 -21.70 0.69
N THR A 69 2.65 -21.57 0.34
CA THR A 69 1.68 -20.80 1.13
C THR A 69 1.62 -21.27 2.57
N LYS A 70 1.76 -20.34 3.51
CA LYS A 70 1.53 -20.57 4.94
C LYS A 70 0.52 -19.57 5.47
N LYS A 71 -0.42 -20.05 6.28
CA LYS A 71 -1.41 -19.25 7.00
C LYS A 71 -0.96 -19.06 8.45
N LEU A 72 -0.87 -17.82 8.90
CA LEU A 72 -0.29 -17.46 10.20
C LEU A 72 -1.31 -16.66 11.01
N LEU A 73 -1.66 -17.14 12.20
CA LEU A 73 -2.63 -16.53 13.09
C LEU A 73 -2.03 -15.32 13.81
N ILE A 74 -2.67 -14.16 13.71
CA ILE A 74 -2.38 -12.97 14.50
C ILE A 74 -3.11 -13.08 15.84
N LYS A 75 -2.36 -13.24 16.93
CA LYS A 75 -2.93 -13.42 18.27
C LYS A 75 -3.57 -12.13 18.80
N GLY A 76 -4.65 -12.30 19.55
CA GLY A 76 -5.30 -11.26 20.35
C GLY A 76 -6.75 -11.01 19.91
N PRO A 77 -7.57 -10.39 20.77
CA PRO A 77 -9.00 -10.16 20.48
C PRO A 77 -9.22 -9.06 19.42
N HIS A 78 -8.20 -8.27 19.12
CA HIS A 78 -8.30 -7.08 18.27
C HIS A 78 -8.50 -7.36 16.79
N SER A 79 -8.38 -8.63 16.38
CA SER A 79 -8.29 -9.08 15.00
C SER A 79 -9.50 -9.94 14.57
N ILE A 80 -10.46 -10.20 15.47
CA ILE A 80 -11.62 -11.10 15.25
C ILE A 80 -12.69 -10.50 14.32
N ARG A 81 -12.66 -9.19 14.05
CA ARG A 81 -13.60 -8.46 13.17
C ARG A 81 -12.88 -7.42 12.33
N SER A 82 -11.73 -7.79 11.79
CA SER A 82 -10.89 -6.87 11.02
C SER A 82 -11.31 -6.80 9.56
N ASP A 83 -11.10 -5.62 8.99
CA ASP A 83 -11.27 -5.24 7.59
C ASP A 83 -9.87 -4.92 7.08
N PHE A 84 -9.09 -5.98 6.80
CA PHE A 84 -7.69 -5.85 6.44
C PHE A 84 -7.57 -5.50 4.96
N GLU A 85 -7.16 -4.27 4.67
CA GLU A 85 -7.19 -3.76 3.29
C GLU A 85 -5.81 -3.61 2.67
N ASP A 86 -4.77 -3.57 3.50
CA ASP A 86 -3.41 -3.46 2.97
C ASP A 86 -2.37 -3.95 3.99
N MET A 87 -1.17 -4.23 3.50
CA MET A 87 -0.01 -4.43 4.34
C MET A 87 1.27 -3.97 3.68
N THR A 88 2.23 -3.56 4.50
CA THR A 88 3.54 -3.13 4.04
C THR A 88 4.63 -3.61 4.99
N ILE A 89 5.89 -3.38 4.60
CA ILE A 89 7.08 -3.63 5.42
C ILE A 89 7.85 -2.33 5.60
N GLY A 90 8.42 -2.13 6.78
CA GLY A 90 9.21 -0.93 7.02
C GLY A 90 9.97 -0.91 8.35
N PRO A 91 10.77 0.14 8.60
CA PRO A 91 11.48 0.29 9.86
C PRO A 91 10.51 0.52 11.03
N CYS A 92 10.75 -0.18 12.13
CA CYS A 92 10.01 -0.05 13.40
C CYS A 92 11.01 -0.17 14.55
N TYR A 93 11.00 0.76 15.51
CA TYR A 93 11.98 0.81 16.60
C TYR A 93 13.41 0.70 16.04
N THR A 94 14.13 -0.36 16.41
CA THR A 94 15.46 -0.76 15.91
C THR A 94 15.42 -1.99 14.99
N LYS A 95 14.24 -2.31 14.43
CA LYS A 95 13.91 -3.54 13.70
C LYS A 95 13.22 -3.22 12.35
N THR A 96 12.92 -4.27 11.60
CA THR A 96 11.99 -4.25 10.46
C THR A 96 10.69 -4.92 10.89
N CYS A 97 9.55 -4.34 10.53
CA CYS A 97 8.24 -4.88 10.85
C CYS A 97 7.33 -4.95 9.64
N LEU A 98 6.39 -5.88 9.71
CA LEU A 98 5.16 -5.87 8.94
C LEU A 98 4.15 -4.94 9.61
N PHE A 99 3.46 -4.17 8.79
CA PHE A 99 2.37 -3.30 9.22
C PHE A 99 1.12 -3.73 8.45
N ILE A 100 0.13 -4.22 9.18
CA ILE A 100 -1.14 -4.70 8.62
C ILE A 100 -2.24 -3.69 8.96
N ALA A 101 -2.98 -3.26 7.94
CA ALA A 101 -3.93 -2.17 8.03
C ALA A 101 -5.37 -2.68 8.17
N ASP A 102 -5.96 -2.54 9.37
CA ASP A 102 -7.41 -2.71 9.59
C ASP A 102 -8.08 -1.36 9.44
N ILE A 103 -8.26 -0.96 8.18
CA ILE A 103 -8.58 0.42 7.75
C ILE A 103 -9.83 0.51 6.87
N GLY A 104 -10.40 -0.63 6.47
CA GLY A 104 -11.65 -0.73 5.72
C GLY A 104 -12.86 -0.25 6.51
N ASP A 105 -13.71 0.52 5.82
CA ASP A 105 -14.92 1.14 6.33
C ASP A 105 -15.82 1.67 5.19
N ASN A 106 -16.32 0.76 4.34
CA ASN A 106 -17.23 1.09 3.23
C ASN A 106 -18.43 1.99 3.65
N LEU A 107 -18.91 1.84 4.89
CA LEU A 107 -20.01 2.63 5.45
C LEU A 107 -19.58 3.96 6.09
N LYS A 108 -18.28 4.23 6.18
CA LYS A 108 -17.69 5.44 6.79
C LYS A 108 -18.25 5.69 8.20
N SER A 109 -18.25 4.64 9.01
CA SER A 109 -18.86 4.56 10.34
C SER A 109 -17.87 4.34 11.49
N ARG A 110 -16.63 3.91 11.19
CA ARG A 110 -15.59 3.57 12.15
C ARG A 110 -14.86 4.83 12.61
N ASN A 111 -15.06 5.21 13.86
CA ASN A 111 -14.30 6.31 14.49
C ASN A 111 -12.82 5.97 14.73
N THR A 112 -12.42 4.71 14.59
CA THR A 112 -11.06 4.26 14.82
C THR A 112 -10.70 3.14 13.86
N ILE A 113 -9.52 3.27 13.29
CA ILE A 113 -8.84 2.26 12.48
C ILE A 113 -7.61 1.75 13.24
N LYS A 114 -7.03 0.63 12.81
CA LYS A 114 -5.90 0.02 13.53
C LYS A 114 -4.78 -0.38 12.59
N ILE A 115 -3.56 -0.22 13.08
CA ILE A 115 -2.36 -0.76 12.45
C ILE A 115 -1.76 -1.80 13.39
N ILE A 116 -1.62 -3.03 12.90
CA ILE A 116 -1.01 -4.13 13.63
C ILE A 116 0.46 -4.20 13.21
N VAL A 117 1.36 -4.09 14.18
CA VAL A 117 2.81 -4.10 13.93
C VAL A 117 3.37 -5.44 14.40
N ILE A 118 3.97 -6.19 13.48
CA ILE A 118 4.57 -7.51 13.72
C ILE A 118 6.04 -7.44 13.33
N GLU A 119 6.94 -7.90 14.20
CA GLU A 119 8.37 -8.02 13.85
C GLU A 119 8.57 -8.93 12.64
N GLU A 120 9.39 -8.50 11.67
CA GLU A 120 9.80 -9.37 10.57
C GLU A 120 10.65 -10.54 11.08
N ASN A 121 10.28 -11.77 10.71
CA ASN A 121 11.02 -12.97 11.08
C ASN A 121 11.18 -13.92 9.88
N ASP A 122 12.37 -14.50 9.71
CA ASP A 122 12.64 -15.50 8.66
C ASP A 122 11.77 -16.75 8.81
N LYS A 123 11.36 -17.04 10.04
CA LYS A 123 10.56 -18.22 10.38
C LYS A 123 9.51 -17.86 11.43
N TYR A 124 8.30 -17.58 10.96
CA TYR A 124 7.14 -17.49 11.85
C TYR A 124 6.71 -18.87 12.35
N ARG A 125 6.24 -18.91 13.60
CA ARG A 125 5.38 -20.00 14.09
C ARG A 125 3.98 -19.80 13.54
N SER A 126 3.13 -20.83 13.63
CA SER A 126 1.73 -20.75 13.20
C SER A 126 0.92 -19.63 13.87
N GLU A 127 1.38 -19.14 15.02
CA GLU A 127 0.77 -18.04 15.75
C GLU A 127 1.81 -16.95 16.04
N VAL A 128 1.43 -15.70 15.84
CA VAL A 128 2.31 -14.54 15.96
C VAL A 128 1.64 -13.49 16.84
N THR A 129 2.36 -13.06 17.87
CA THR A 129 1.91 -11.97 18.75
C THR A 129 2.38 -10.64 18.17
N PRO A 130 1.49 -9.66 17.94
CA PRO A 130 1.88 -8.32 17.54
C PRO A 130 2.82 -7.67 18.56
N LEU A 131 3.82 -6.92 18.07
CA LEU A 131 4.62 -6.02 18.91
C LEU A 131 3.78 -4.85 19.42
N LYS A 132 2.87 -4.36 18.58
CA LYS A 132 2.07 -3.18 18.84
C LYS A 132 0.76 -3.25 18.06
N ILE A 133 -0.27 -2.65 18.63
CA ILE A 133 -1.47 -2.25 17.91
C ILE A 133 -1.60 -0.74 18.08
N VAL A 134 -1.64 -0.02 16.97
CA VAL A 134 -1.78 1.44 16.96
C VAL A 134 -3.21 1.77 16.55
N ASN A 135 -3.96 2.39 17.46
CA ASN A 135 -5.28 2.92 17.14
C ASN A 135 -5.12 4.33 16.55
N LEU A 136 -5.74 4.58 15.41
CA LEU A 136 -5.68 5.86 14.71
C LEU A 136 -7.10 6.36 14.42
N SER A 137 -7.24 7.68 14.29
CA SER A 137 -8.48 8.33 13.87
C SER A 137 -8.18 9.39 12.82
N TYR A 138 -9.02 9.49 11.81
CA TYR A 138 -9.01 10.63 10.90
C TYR A 138 -9.40 11.92 11.65
N PRO A 139 -8.75 13.06 11.38
CA PRO A 139 -8.99 14.31 12.09
C PRO A 139 -10.32 14.97 11.74
N ASP A 140 -10.95 14.58 10.63
CA ASP A 140 -12.18 15.18 10.11
C ASP A 140 -13.41 14.27 10.26
N ARG A 141 -13.46 13.14 9.57
CA ARG A 141 -14.56 12.16 9.66
C ARG A 141 -14.04 10.74 9.40
N PRO A 142 -14.81 9.68 9.69
CA PRO A 142 -14.46 8.34 9.21
C PRO A 142 -14.33 8.29 7.67
N HIS A 143 -13.40 7.48 7.19
CA HIS A 143 -13.10 7.24 5.78
C HIS A 143 -12.90 5.75 5.52
N ASN A 144 -13.29 5.29 4.33
CA ASN A 144 -12.78 4.03 3.76
C ASN A 144 -11.37 4.26 3.23
N ALA A 145 -10.47 3.29 3.36
CA ALA A 145 -9.10 3.40 2.87
C ALA A 145 -8.52 2.01 2.63
N GLU A 146 -7.87 1.81 1.48
CA GLU A 146 -7.26 0.53 1.11
C GLU A 146 -5.74 0.61 0.94
N SER A 147 -5.09 1.59 1.55
CA SER A 147 -3.71 1.90 1.18
C SER A 147 -2.89 2.34 2.37
N LEU A 148 -1.79 1.62 2.62
CA LEU A 148 -0.84 1.82 3.70
C LEU A 148 0.60 1.66 3.19
N ALA A 149 1.46 2.62 3.52
CA ALA A 149 2.90 2.43 3.39
C ALA A 149 3.67 3.07 4.54
N ILE A 150 4.89 2.57 4.76
CA ILE A 150 5.85 3.13 5.70
C ILE A 150 7.01 3.76 4.92
N HIS A 151 7.30 5.03 5.22
CA HIS A 151 8.45 5.71 4.65
C HIS A 151 9.76 5.25 5.33
N THR A 152 10.91 5.48 4.69
CA THR A 152 12.23 5.07 5.20
C THR A 152 12.61 5.71 6.54
N ASN A 153 11.98 6.83 6.91
CA ASN A 153 12.11 7.46 8.23
C ASN A 153 11.17 6.84 9.30
N GLY A 154 10.34 5.86 8.92
CA GLY A 154 9.33 5.18 9.73
C GLY A 154 8.00 5.92 9.92
N ASP A 155 7.78 7.04 9.23
CA ASP A 155 6.46 7.68 9.19
C ASP A 155 5.48 6.80 8.41
N LEU A 156 4.26 6.72 8.93
CA LEU A 156 3.18 5.92 8.35
C LEU A 156 2.25 6.80 7.54
N PHE A 157 1.86 6.32 6.36
CA PHE A 157 0.97 7.02 5.43
C PHE A 157 -0.24 6.16 5.06
N ILE A 158 -1.41 6.80 4.97
CA ILE A 158 -2.67 6.17 4.54
C ILE A 158 -3.27 6.98 3.40
N ILE A 159 -3.79 6.31 2.37
CA ILE A 159 -4.56 6.93 1.29
C ILE A 159 -6.00 6.39 1.33
N THR A 160 -6.99 7.30 1.32
CA THR A 160 -8.40 6.92 1.38
C THR A 160 -8.94 6.46 0.03
N LYS A 161 -9.87 5.52 0.03
CA LYS A 161 -10.68 5.13 -1.13
C LYS A 161 -11.99 5.91 -1.11
N GLU A 162 -12.13 6.81 -2.08
CA GLU A 162 -13.22 7.78 -2.12
C GLU A 162 -14.04 7.67 -3.40
N GLU A 163 -15.20 7.03 -3.27
CA GLU A 163 -16.08 6.71 -4.37
C GLU A 163 -17.56 6.72 -3.95
N ASN A 164 -18.43 6.68 -4.94
CA ASN A 164 -19.85 6.44 -4.79
C ASN A 164 -20.36 5.60 -5.96
N TYR A 165 -20.54 4.30 -5.71
CA TYR A 165 -21.04 3.34 -6.70
C TYR A 165 -22.43 3.70 -7.23
N LYS A 166 -23.34 4.20 -6.40
CA LYS A 166 -24.70 4.57 -6.83
C LYS A 166 -24.70 5.73 -7.83
N ARG A 167 -23.77 6.67 -7.66
CA ARG A 167 -23.58 7.83 -8.55
C ARG A 167 -22.54 7.57 -9.64
N GLN A 168 -21.92 6.39 -9.65
CA GLN A 168 -20.80 6.03 -10.52
C GLN A 168 -19.73 7.12 -10.55
N LYS A 169 -19.25 7.51 -9.37
CA LYS A 169 -18.31 8.63 -9.23
C LYS A 169 -17.13 8.29 -8.33
N SER A 170 -15.94 8.69 -8.76
CA SER A 170 -14.70 8.77 -8.00
C SER A 170 -14.57 10.16 -7.40
N PHE A 171 -13.89 10.26 -6.28
CA PHE A 171 -13.56 11.54 -5.65
C PHE A 171 -12.07 11.59 -5.34
N PRO A 172 -11.53 12.80 -5.16
CA PRO A 172 -10.14 12.95 -4.78
C PRO A 172 -9.83 12.21 -3.48
N SER A 173 -8.77 11.40 -3.49
CA SER A 173 -8.33 10.58 -2.37
C SER A 173 -7.48 11.42 -1.41
N LYS A 174 -7.75 11.33 -0.11
CA LYS A 174 -6.99 12.06 0.91
C LYS A 174 -5.78 11.25 1.36
N ILE A 175 -4.69 11.94 1.64
CA ILE A 175 -3.45 11.37 2.15
C ILE A 175 -3.26 11.85 3.59
N TYR A 176 -3.05 10.89 4.48
CA TYR A 176 -2.85 11.11 5.90
C TYR A 176 -1.51 10.56 6.37
N ARG A 177 -0.96 11.14 7.45
CA ARG A 177 0.32 10.77 8.05
C ARG A 177 0.22 10.61 9.56
N ILE A 178 1.00 9.69 10.13
CA ILE A 178 1.41 9.74 11.55
C ILE A 178 2.92 9.49 11.67
N LYS A 179 3.59 10.35 12.45
CA LYS A 179 5.05 10.28 12.60
C LYS A 179 5.51 9.08 13.40
N LYS A 180 6.69 8.53 13.06
CA LYS A 180 7.32 7.38 13.73
C LYS A 180 7.26 7.47 15.26
N ASN A 181 7.79 8.57 15.78
CA ASN A 181 7.89 8.80 17.21
C ASN A 181 6.53 8.87 17.93
N LYS A 182 5.44 9.21 17.23
CA LYS A 182 4.09 9.24 17.82
C LYS A 182 3.48 7.84 17.90
N TRP A 183 3.53 7.08 16.79
CA TRP A 183 2.88 5.77 16.75
C TRP A 183 3.65 4.74 17.59
N GLU A 184 4.97 4.83 17.69
CA GLU A 184 5.79 3.92 18.50
C GLU A 184 5.45 4.00 19.99
N THR A 185 5.23 5.22 20.48
CA THR A 185 4.87 5.51 21.87
C THR A 185 3.36 5.51 22.12
N ALA A 186 2.53 5.10 21.14
CA ALA A 186 1.08 5.14 21.25
C ALA A 186 0.57 4.33 22.47
N GLY A 187 -0.37 4.90 23.23
CA GLY A 187 -1.12 4.17 24.24
C GLY A 187 -2.34 3.47 23.65
N ALA A 188 -3.31 3.13 24.50
CA ALA A 188 -4.57 2.53 24.06
C ALA A 188 -5.49 3.51 23.31
N LYS A 189 -5.37 4.82 23.57
CA LYS A 189 -6.22 5.85 22.95
C LYS A 189 -5.86 6.06 21.48
N PRO A 190 -6.85 6.29 20.59
CA PRO A 190 -6.58 6.63 19.19
C PRO A 190 -5.73 7.90 19.06
N LEU A 191 -4.77 7.88 18.14
CA LEU A 191 -4.00 9.06 17.73
C LEU A 191 -4.63 9.68 16.48
N ALA A 192 -4.81 11.00 16.48
CA ALA A 192 -5.26 11.70 15.30
C ALA A 192 -4.18 11.71 14.21
N LEU A 193 -4.58 11.31 13.00
CA LEU A 193 -3.79 11.44 11.79
C LEU A 193 -3.64 12.92 11.39
N GLU A 194 -2.56 13.22 10.69
CA GLU A 194 -2.33 14.52 10.05
C GLU A 194 -2.73 14.44 8.58
N TYR A 195 -3.62 15.30 8.12
CA TYR A 195 -3.91 15.45 6.69
C TYR A 195 -2.74 16.13 5.99
N ILE A 196 -2.20 15.51 4.93
CA ILE A 196 -1.05 16.05 4.19
C ILE A 196 -1.36 16.39 2.73
N GLY A 197 -2.54 16.07 2.21
CA GLY A 197 -2.90 16.42 0.84
C GLY A 197 -3.98 15.55 0.24
N THR A 198 -4.33 15.86 -1.00
CA THR A 198 -5.34 15.15 -1.76
C THR A 198 -4.78 14.81 -3.13
N LEU A 199 -4.96 13.57 -3.56
CA LEU A 199 -4.58 13.07 -4.86
C LEU A 199 -5.84 12.81 -5.69
N ASP A 200 -5.98 13.51 -6.80
CA ASP A 200 -7.10 13.36 -7.72
C ASP A 200 -6.63 12.64 -8.99
N ILE A 201 -6.83 11.31 -9.03
CA ILE A 201 -6.45 10.50 -10.19
C ILE A 201 -7.28 10.88 -11.42
N GLU A 202 -8.55 11.28 -11.25
CA GLU A 202 -9.42 11.64 -12.37
C GLU A 202 -8.88 12.84 -13.16
N LEU A 203 -8.20 13.78 -12.49
CA LEU A 203 -7.55 14.92 -13.15
C LEU A 203 -6.30 14.56 -13.96
N ILE A 204 -5.65 13.43 -13.66
CA ILE A 204 -4.40 13.01 -14.32
C ILE A 204 -4.58 11.78 -15.22
N ASN A 205 -5.72 11.09 -15.14
CA ASN A 205 -6.04 9.93 -15.95
C ASN A 205 -6.76 10.33 -17.24
N SER A 206 -5.99 10.75 -18.26
CA SER A 206 -6.55 11.13 -19.57
C SER A 206 -7.27 9.98 -20.30
N ASP A 207 -6.96 8.72 -19.94
CA ASP A 207 -7.50 7.53 -20.60
C ASP A 207 -8.62 6.85 -19.80
N SER A 208 -9.12 7.53 -18.76
CA SER A 208 -10.21 7.02 -17.91
C SER A 208 -11.47 6.78 -18.74
N ARG A 209 -12.08 5.60 -18.59
CA ARG A 209 -13.35 5.24 -19.26
C ARG A 209 -14.55 5.23 -18.32
N GLY A 210 -14.32 5.48 -17.03
CA GLY A 210 -15.34 5.50 -16.01
C GLY A 210 -14.73 5.57 -14.62
N PHE A 211 -15.56 5.86 -13.63
CA PHE A 211 -15.08 6.19 -12.29
C PHE A 211 -14.21 5.13 -11.62
N LEU A 212 -14.46 3.84 -11.89
CA LEU A 212 -13.68 2.73 -11.32
C LEU A 212 -12.19 2.90 -11.64
N ASP A 213 -11.87 3.36 -12.84
CA ASP A 213 -10.50 3.49 -13.33
C ASP A 213 -9.64 4.44 -12.47
N ASN A 214 -10.28 5.31 -11.68
CA ASN A 214 -9.62 6.33 -10.86
C ASN A 214 -9.62 6.02 -9.35
N ILE A 215 -10.22 4.90 -8.93
CA ILE A 215 -10.31 4.53 -7.51
C ILE A 215 -8.99 3.90 -7.09
N ILE A 216 -8.35 4.48 -6.06
CA ILE A 216 -7.12 3.95 -5.46
C ILE A 216 -7.43 2.72 -4.61
N THR A 217 -6.64 1.67 -4.81
CA THR A 217 -6.81 0.36 -4.16
C THR A 217 -5.59 -0.13 -3.40
N SER A 218 -4.39 0.39 -3.69
CA SER A 218 -3.18 0.06 -2.92
C SER A 218 -2.06 1.08 -3.22
N PHE A 219 -1.04 1.13 -2.37
CA PHE A 219 0.10 2.01 -2.56
C PHE A 219 1.35 1.49 -1.86
N ASP A 220 2.53 1.85 -2.39
CA ASP A 220 3.81 1.53 -1.74
C ASP A 220 4.84 2.65 -1.96
N ILE A 221 5.78 2.79 -1.01
CA ILE A 221 6.87 3.78 -1.07
C ILE A 221 8.15 3.08 -1.53
N SER A 222 8.85 3.72 -2.46
CA SER A 222 10.15 3.23 -2.94
C SER A 222 11.20 3.13 -1.82
N HIS A 223 12.13 2.19 -1.94
CA HIS A 223 13.15 1.91 -0.91
C HIS A 223 14.06 3.10 -0.54
N ASP A 224 14.16 4.12 -1.40
CA ASP A 224 14.91 5.36 -1.10
C ASP A 224 14.03 6.48 -0.52
N GLY A 225 12.71 6.27 -0.41
CA GLY A 225 11.72 7.21 0.11
C GLY A 225 11.37 8.37 -0.84
N LYS A 226 11.95 8.42 -2.05
CA LYS A 226 11.81 9.59 -2.93
C LYS A 226 10.58 9.54 -3.83
N LYS A 227 9.96 8.38 -3.94
CA LYS A 227 8.81 8.11 -4.82
C LYS A 227 7.81 7.17 -4.17
N PHE A 228 6.62 7.11 -4.74
CA PHE A 228 5.62 6.11 -4.40
C PHE A 228 4.83 5.63 -5.61
N LEU A 229 4.27 4.43 -5.49
CA LEU A 229 3.31 3.85 -6.43
C LEU A 229 1.90 3.97 -5.88
N VAL A 230 0.93 4.18 -6.75
CA VAL A 230 -0.49 4.02 -6.47
C VAL A 230 -1.06 3.06 -7.50
N LEU A 231 -1.85 2.09 -7.02
CA LEU A 231 -2.66 1.21 -7.84
C LEU A 231 -4.09 1.75 -7.89
N THR A 232 -4.73 1.73 -9.07
CA THR A 232 -6.18 1.90 -9.21
C THR A 232 -6.83 0.67 -9.80
N TYR A 233 -8.15 0.61 -10.00
CA TYR A 233 -8.76 -0.52 -10.75
C TYR A 233 -8.40 -0.61 -12.25
N GLN A 234 -7.60 0.33 -12.78
CA GLN A 234 -7.17 0.32 -14.19
C GLN A 234 -5.66 0.12 -14.31
N ASP A 235 -4.89 1.08 -13.80
CA ASP A 235 -3.46 1.23 -14.05
C ASP A 235 -2.72 1.52 -12.72
N ALA A 236 -1.39 1.61 -12.79
CA ALA A 236 -0.59 2.13 -11.68
C ALA A 236 0.01 3.50 -12.04
N TYR A 237 0.40 4.26 -11.03
CA TYR A 237 1.00 5.59 -11.17
C TYR A 237 2.23 5.68 -10.26
N GLU A 238 3.39 5.99 -10.84
CA GLU A 238 4.60 6.31 -10.06
C GLU A 238 4.68 7.84 -9.89
N PHE A 239 4.79 8.30 -8.65
CA PHE A 239 4.92 9.72 -8.30
C PHE A 239 6.34 10.04 -7.83
N ASN A 240 6.94 11.09 -8.42
CA ASN A 240 8.24 11.64 -8.03
C ASN A 240 8.12 12.61 -6.85
N ILE A 241 7.55 12.14 -5.74
CA ILE A 241 7.26 12.98 -4.58
C ILE A 241 7.71 12.23 -3.31
N ASP A 242 8.59 12.88 -2.55
CA ASP A 242 8.97 12.46 -1.21
C ASP A 242 7.85 12.83 -0.23
N LEU A 243 7.03 11.83 0.15
CA LEU A 243 5.89 12.02 1.04
C LEU A 243 6.27 12.54 2.43
N SER A 244 7.50 12.31 2.90
CA SER A 244 7.95 12.83 4.19
C SER A 244 8.09 14.35 4.20
N LYS A 245 8.33 14.95 3.03
CA LYS A 245 8.45 16.41 2.80
C LYS A 245 7.19 17.03 2.22
N ALA A 246 6.22 16.23 1.79
CA ALA A 246 4.99 16.70 1.18
C ALA A 246 4.11 17.45 2.17
N ASN A 247 3.26 18.31 1.61
CA ASN A 247 2.18 19.03 2.29
C ASN A 247 1.03 19.20 1.30
N ALA A 248 -0.06 19.86 1.72
CA ALA A 248 -1.31 19.92 0.96
C ALA A 248 -1.14 20.48 -0.47
N ASN A 249 -0.14 21.32 -0.71
CA ASN A 249 0.12 21.92 -2.02
C ASN A 249 0.93 20.98 -2.95
N GLY A 250 1.53 19.93 -2.41
CA GLY A 250 2.43 19.01 -3.15
C GLY A 250 1.75 18.15 -4.22
N PHE A 251 0.42 18.15 -4.25
CA PHE A 251 -0.39 17.31 -5.15
C PHE A 251 -1.20 18.11 -6.18
N SER A 252 -0.99 19.43 -6.25
CA SER A 252 -1.67 20.30 -7.22
C SER A 252 -0.77 20.55 -8.45
N GLY A 253 -1.37 20.67 -9.64
CA GLY A 253 -0.63 20.99 -10.87
C GLY A 253 0.40 19.92 -11.27
N LEU A 254 0.04 18.64 -11.10
CA LEU A 254 0.90 17.52 -11.45
C LEU A 254 1.13 17.48 -12.98
N ILE A 255 2.38 17.24 -13.39
CA ILE A 255 2.81 17.26 -14.80
C ILE A 255 3.35 15.86 -15.12
N ALA A 256 2.76 15.22 -16.13
CA ALA A 256 3.21 13.91 -16.62
C ALA A 256 4.69 13.96 -17.07
N GLY A 257 5.47 12.92 -16.79
CA GLY A 257 6.91 12.88 -17.10
C GLY A 257 7.80 13.69 -16.16
N LYS A 258 7.23 14.50 -15.26
CA LYS A 258 7.97 15.26 -14.24
C LYS A 258 7.59 14.84 -12.83
N HIS A 259 6.31 14.96 -12.51
CA HIS A 259 5.77 14.67 -11.18
C HIS A 259 5.21 13.25 -11.08
N TYR A 260 4.71 12.69 -12.19
CA TYR A 260 4.22 11.31 -12.23
C TYR A 260 4.39 10.69 -13.60
N ASN A 261 4.35 9.35 -13.65
CA ASN A 261 4.19 8.56 -14.85
C ASN A 261 3.06 7.55 -14.65
N THR A 262 2.20 7.42 -15.66
CA THR A 262 1.21 6.34 -15.73
C THR A 262 1.88 5.06 -16.22
N ILE A 263 1.56 3.94 -15.58
CA ILE A 263 2.07 2.61 -15.86
C ILE A 263 0.90 1.78 -16.34
N LYS A 264 0.87 1.49 -17.65
CA LYS A 264 -0.19 0.67 -18.23
C LYS A 264 -0.04 -0.77 -17.79
N LEU A 265 -1.09 -1.32 -17.17
CA LEU A 265 -1.08 -2.66 -16.61
C LEU A 265 -1.86 -3.65 -17.48
N ILE A 266 -1.57 -4.95 -17.30
CA ILE A 266 -2.56 -5.98 -17.64
C ILE A 266 -3.68 -5.84 -16.62
N ARG A 267 -4.83 -5.36 -17.07
CA ARG A 267 -5.99 -5.15 -16.21
C ARG A 267 -6.45 -6.47 -15.60
N LEU A 268 -6.56 -6.50 -14.29
CA LEU A 268 -7.20 -7.59 -13.54
C LEU A 268 -8.56 -7.10 -13.03
N PRO A 269 -9.56 -7.98 -12.88
CA PRO A 269 -10.77 -7.62 -12.12
C PRO A 269 -10.35 -7.30 -10.68
N GLN A 270 -10.83 -6.21 -10.08
CA GLN A 270 -10.48 -5.81 -8.69
C GLN A 270 -8.97 -5.98 -8.35
N GLN A 271 -8.10 -5.23 -9.03
CA GLN A 271 -6.68 -5.19 -8.67
C GLN A 271 -6.49 -4.39 -7.37
N GLU A 272 -5.89 -5.02 -6.36
CA GLU A 272 -6.04 -4.56 -4.97
C GLU A 272 -4.73 -4.55 -4.19
N SER A 273 -3.62 -5.07 -4.72
CA SER A 273 -2.34 -4.96 -3.99
C SER A 273 -1.17 -4.67 -4.93
N ILE A 274 -0.25 -3.80 -4.49
CA ILE A 274 1.00 -3.46 -5.20
C ILE A 274 2.17 -3.30 -4.21
N THR A 275 3.37 -3.76 -4.58
CA THR A 275 4.58 -3.50 -3.78
C THR A 275 5.84 -3.43 -4.63
N TYR A 276 6.78 -2.56 -4.25
CA TYR A 276 8.11 -2.49 -4.83
C TYR A 276 8.96 -3.71 -4.47
N LEU A 277 9.68 -4.24 -5.45
CA LEU A 277 10.66 -5.30 -5.25
C LEU A 277 12.01 -4.74 -4.76
N PRO A 278 12.55 -5.19 -3.60
CA PRO A 278 13.83 -4.74 -3.06
C PRO A 278 15.00 -4.86 -4.03
N GLY A 279 15.87 -3.84 -4.04
CA GLY A 279 17.09 -3.84 -4.85
C GLY A 279 16.86 -3.78 -6.37
N SER A 280 15.62 -3.52 -6.80
CA SER A 280 15.24 -3.39 -8.20
C SER A 280 14.40 -2.13 -8.43
N LYS A 281 14.24 -1.73 -9.69
CA LYS A 281 13.25 -0.72 -10.09
C LYS A 281 12.00 -1.41 -10.60
N SER A 282 11.44 -2.33 -9.82
CA SER A 282 10.35 -3.20 -10.25
C SER A 282 9.28 -3.29 -9.17
N PHE A 283 8.08 -3.70 -9.56
CA PHE A 283 7.00 -3.96 -8.61
C PHE A 283 6.23 -5.23 -8.98
N ILE A 284 5.49 -5.76 -8.02
CA ILE A 284 4.48 -6.80 -8.23
C ILE A 284 3.11 -6.24 -7.85
N TYR A 285 2.08 -6.66 -8.60
CA TYR A 285 0.69 -6.41 -8.25
C TYR A 285 -0.17 -7.67 -8.46
N ASN A 286 -1.35 -7.71 -7.83
CA ASN A 286 -2.31 -8.81 -7.98
C ASN A 286 -3.78 -8.33 -7.89
N THR A 287 -4.70 -9.25 -7.60
CA THR A 287 -6.16 -9.07 -7.58
C THR A 287 -6.78 -9.85 -6.41
N GLU A 288 -7.84 -9.29 -5.83
CA GLU A 288 -8.66 -9.95 -4.80
C GLU A 288 -9.85 -10.74 -5.39
N TYR A 289 -10.07 -10.70 -6.71
CA TYR A 289 -11.32 -11.17 -7.30
C TYR A 289 -11.55 -12.67 -7.10
N LYS A 290 -12.51 -13.01 -6.24
CA LYS A 290 -12.82 -14.38 -5.81
C LYS A 290 -13.08 -15.39 -6.92
N ALA A 291 -13.56 -14.96 -8.09
CA ALA A 291 -13.94 -15.90 -9.13
C ALA A 291 -12.76 -16.40 -9.99
N ILE A 292 -11.54 -15.94 -9.73
CA ILE A 292 -10.33 -16.37 -10.45
C ILE A 292 -9.19 -16.66 -9.49
N THR A 293 -8.24 -17.51 -9.91
CA THR A 293 -6.97 -17.66 -9.21
C THR A 293 -6.13 -16.37 -9.34
N PRO A 294 -5.77 -15.70 -8.24
CA PRO A 294 -4.96 -14.48 -8.31
C PRO A 294 -3.60 -14.74 -8.94
N LYS A 295 -3.23 -13.93 -9.92
CA LYS A 295 -1.90 -13.95 -10.55
C LYS A 295 -0.99 -12.94 -9.84
N LEU A 296 0.26 -13.31 -9.65
CA LEU A 296 1.33 -12.37 -9.31
C LEU A 296 1.93 -11.85 -10.62
N ILE A 297 1.84 -10.54 -10.84
CA ILE A 297 2.30 -9.90 -12.07
C ILE A 297 3.41 -8.93 -11.72
N ARG A 298 4.58 -9.12 -12.32
CA ARG A 298 5.75 -8.25 -12.20
C ARG A 298 5.83 -7.28 -13.35
N VAL A 299 6.24 -6.04 -13.05
CA VAL A 299 6.58 -5.02 -14.05
C VAL A 299 7.94 -4.44 -13.71
N ASP A 300 8.83 -4.38 -14.70
CA ASP A 300 10.21 -3.91 -14.52
C ASP A 300 10.39 -2.52 -15.15
N CYS A 301 11.10 -1.63 -14.47
CA CYS A 301 11.56 -0.39 -15.09
C CYS A 301 12.79 -0.68 -15.97
N LEU A 302 12.72 -0.30 -17.25
CA LEU A 302 13.77 -0.53 -18.23
C LEU A 302 14.78 0.64 -18.33
N LYS A 303 14.35 1.87 -18.02
CA LYS A 303 15.16 3.09 -18.14
C LYS A 303 14.93 4.06 -16.98
#